data_AF-A0A932J3K8-F1
#
_entry.id   AF-A0A932J3K8-F1
#
_cell.length_a   1.000
_cell.length_b   1.000
_cell.length_c   1.000
_cell.angle_alpha   90.00
_cell.angle_beta   90.00
_cell.angle_gamma   90.00
#
_symmetry.space_group_name_H-M   'P 1'
#
loop_
_entity.id
_entity.type
_entity.pdbx_description
1 polymer ?
#
loop_
_entity_poly.entity_id
_entity_poly.type
_entity_poly.pdbx_seq_one_letter_code
_entity_poly.pdbx_strand_id
1 'polypeptide(L)'
;HYGAIHANAMRTPGQFSHPLVVRAKLEIAAACHAHGKVASHNVTTDIKDSAVVANDAARCAQEFGYTRMWSIHPAQIKPIVKAFTPRNSEVAEALGILLDAQRNNWGPIQQHGRLHDRASYRYYWTILQRAKASGLHLHESAATLL
;
A
#
# COMPACT_ATOMS: atom_id res chain seq x y z
N HIS A 1 -0.63 27.98 4.70
CA HIS A 1 0.60 28.73 5.01
C HIS A 1 0.66 30.12 4.37
N TYR A 2 -0.48 30.80 4.15
CA TYR A 2 -0.51 32.18 3.62
C TYR A 2 0.44 32.45 2.42
N GLY A 3 0.56 31.49 1.48
CA GLY A 3 1.47 31.59 0.32
C GLY A 3 2.89 31.05 0.51
N ALA A 4 3.32 30.69 1.72
CA ALA A 4 4.68 30.21 2.00
C ALA A 4 4.99 28.81 1.44
N ILE A 5 3.97 28.03 1.06
CA ILE A 5 4.19 26.81 0.27
C ILE A 5 3.84 27.12 -1.18
N HIS A 6 4.83 27.04 -2.05
CA HIS A 6 4.69 27.30 -3.47
C HIS A 6 3.76 26.29 -4.17
N ALA A 7 3.11 26.73 -5.25
CA ALA A 7 2.17 25.89 -6.00
C ALA A 7 2.80 24.61 -6.57
N ASN A 8 4.10 24.61 -6.86
CA ASN A 8 4.82 23.41 -7.33
C ASN A 8 4.87 22.29 -6.29
N ALA A 9 4.80 22.62 -4.99
CA ALA A 9 4.72 21.66 -3.90
C ALA A 9 3.33 21.02 -3.76
N MET A 10 2.32 21.51 -4.49
CA MET A 10 0.97 20.95 -4.51
C MET A 10 0.73 20.00 -5.69
N ARG A 11 1.75 19.77 -6.53
CA ARG A 11 1.70 18.88 -7.70
C ARG A 11 2.85 17.89 -7.67
N THR A 12 2.76 16.80 -8.43
CA THR A 12 3.88 15.86 -8.55
C THR A 12 5.06 16.50 -9.30
N PRO A 13 6.32 16.23 -8.94
CA PRO A 13 6.76 15.40 -7.80
C PRO A 13 6.75 16.13 -6.44
N GLY A 14 6.61 17.46 -6.43
CA GLY A 14 6.72 18.33 -5.25
C GLY A 14 5.81 17.96 -4.07
N GLN A 15 4.60 17.46 -4.35
CA GLN A 15 3.65 16.99 -3.32
C GLN A 15 4.13 15.79 -2.50
N PHE A 16 5.27 15.20 -2.87
CA PHE A 16 5.90 14.09 -2.17
C PHE A 16 7.35 14.39 -1.76
N SER A 17 7.85 15.60 -2.01
CA SER A 17 9.23 15.98 -1.66
C SER A 17 9.34 17.28 -0.86
N HIS A 18 8.35 18.18 -0.96
CA HIS A 18 8.36 19.41 -0.17
C HIS A 18 8.20 19.10 1.33
N PRO A 19 9.16 19.49 2.20
CA PRO A 19 9.21 19.00 3.59
C PRO A 19 7.93 19.19 4.40
N LEU A 20 7.28 20.35 4.28
CA LEU A 20 6.02 20.61 5.00
C LEU A 20 4.84 19.79 4.48
N VAL A 21 4.81 19.47 3.18
CA VAL A 21 3.75 18.64 2.59
C VAL A 21 3.98 17.18 2.97
N VAL A 22 5.23 16.72 2.93
CA VAL A 22 5.64 15.39 3.38
C VAL A 22 5.27 15.18 4.84
N ARG A 23 5.66 16.12 5.71
CA ARG A 23 5.29 16.10 7.13
C ARG A 23 3.78 15.99 7.30
N ALA A 24 3.00 16.84 6.64
CA ALA A 24 1.54 16.81 6.76
C ALA A 24 0.94 15.46 6.34
N LYS A 25 1.41 14.88 5.23
CA LYS A 25 0.93 13.57 4.76
C LYS A 25 1.28 12.44 5.73
N LEU A 26 2.50 12.43 6.27
CA LEU A 26 2.95 11.42 7.23
C LEU A 26 2.19 11.51 8.56
N GLU A 27 1.95 12.72 9.08
CA GLU A 27 1.17 12.92 10.31
C GLU A 27 -0.27 12.39 10.16
N ILE A 28 -0.91 12.63 9.01
CA ILE A 28 -2.24 12.09 8.71
C ILE A 28 -2.22 10.56 8.70
N ALA A 29 -1.27 9.96 7.98
CA ALA A 29 -1.17 8.50 7.89
C ALA A 29 -0.91 7.88 9.26
N ALA A 30 0.04 8.42 10.03
CA ALA A 30 0.37 7.94 11.37
C ALA A 30 -0.84 8.00 12.31
N ALA A 31 -1.58 9.13 12.33
CA ALA A 31 -2.78 9.27 13.13
C ALA A 31 -3.88 8.28 12.71
N CYS A 32 -4.08 8.06 11.41
CA CYS A 32 -5.02 7.08 10.92
C CYS A 32 -4.67 5.67 11.41
N HIS A 33 -3.42 5.24 11.27
CA HIS A 33 -2.97 3.91 11.71
C HIS A 33 -3.08 3.73 13.23
N ALA A 34 -2.75 4.75 14.02
CA ALA A 34 -2.86 4.72 15.48
C ALA A 34 -4.31 4.51 15.97
N HIS A 35 -5.30 4.90 15.17
CA HIS A 35 -6.72 4.83 15.52
C HIS A 35 -7.53 3.86 14.65
N GLY A 36 -6.87 2.97 13.90
CA GLY A 36 -7.54 2.01 13.01
C GLY A 36 -8.42 2.67 11.94
N LYS A 37 -8.05 3.87 11.48
CA LYS A 37 -8.76 4.61 10.43
C LYS A 37 -8.02 4.47 9.09
N VAL A 38 -8.75 4.67 7.99
CA VAL A 38 -8.18 4.62 6.64
C VAL A 38 -7.57 5.98 6.29
N ALA A 39 -6.26 5.99 6.05
CA ALA A 39 -5.58 7.13 5.47
C ALA A 39 -5.94 7.25 3.97
N SER A 40 -6.59 8.34 3.59
CA SER A 40 -7.02 8.60 2.20
C SER A 40 -6.25 9.74 1.57
N HIS A 41 -5.53 9.45 0.48
CA HIS A 41 -4.66 10.39 -0.21
C HIS A 41 -5.46 11.34 -1.11
N ASN A 42 -4.92 12.53 -1.34
CA ASN A 42 -5.48 13.52 -2.25
C ASN A 42 -5.46 13.04 -3.72
N VAL A 43 -6.13 13.81 -4.56
CA VAL A 43 -6.24 13.57 -6.00
C VAL A 43 -4.94 13.91 -6.72
N THR A 44 -4.73 13.29 -7.88
CA THR A 44 -3.78 13.80 -8.89
C THR A 44 -4.52 14.78 -9.79
N THR A 45 -4.02 16.01 -9.89
CA THR A 45 -4.67 17.06 -10.71
C THR A 45 -4.41 16.90 -12.21
N ASP A 46 -3.43 16.09 -12.60
CA ASP A 46 -3.24 15.69 -14.00
C ASP A 46 -4.31 14.68 -14.41
N ILE A 47 -5.12 15.07 -15.40
CA ILE A 47 -6.21 14.24 -15.93
C ILE A 47 -5.86 13.59 -17.27
N LYS A 48 -4.75 14.00 -17.91
CA LYS A 48 -4.36 13.53 -19.24
C LYS A 48 -3.36 12.38 -19.14
N ASP A 49 -2.41 12.46 -18.22
CA ASP A 49 -1.35 11.48 -18.08
C ASP A 49 -1.67 10.44 -16.98
N SER A 50 -2.08 9.25 -17.40
CA SER A 50 -2.35 8.13 -16.49
C SER A 50 -1.10 7.60 -15.79
N ALA A 51 0.10 7.80 -16.35
CA ALA A 51 1.35 7.36 -15.73
C ALA A 51 1.68 8.22 -14.51
N VAL A 52 1.39 9.52 -14.58
CA VAL A 52 1.50 10.43 -13.43
C VAL A 52 0.57 9.99 -12.29
N VAL A 53 -0.67 9.61 -12.60
CA VAL A 53 -1.64 9.11 -11.63
C VAL A 53 -1.16 7.79 -11.00
N ALA A 54 -0.68 6.86 -11.83
CA ALA A 54 -0.15 5.57 -11.36
C ALA A 54 1.06 5.77 -10.43
N ASN A 55 1.95 6.69 -10.77
CA ASN A 55 3.12 7.02 -9.96
C ASN A 55 2.70 7.65 -8.62
N ASP A 56 1.81 8.64 -8.62
CA ASP A 56 1.31 9.25 -7.39
C ASP A 56 0.64 8.22 -6.46
N ALA A 57 -0.16 7.31 -7.04
CA ALA A 57 -0.80 6.23 -6.30
C ALA A 57 0.22 5.24 -5.72
N ALA A 58 1.24 4.85 -6.49
CA ALA A 58 2.31 3.96 -6.02
C ALA A 58 3.10 4.61 -4.88
N ARG A 59 3.51 5.88 -5.02
CA ARG A 59 4.25 6.60 -3.98
C ARG A 59 3.43 6.77 -2.71
N CYS A 60 2.16 7.14 -2.81
CA CYS A 60 1.34 7.30 -1.60
C CYS A 60 1.12 5.97 -0.85
N ALA A 61 1.00 4.85 -1.57
CA ALA A 61 0.84 3.52 -0.98
C ALA A 61 2.16 2.98 -0.37
N GLN A 62 3.29 3.16 -1.05
CA GLN A 62 4.56 2.54 -0.69
C GLN A 62 5.40 3.41 0.25
N GLU A 63 5.39 4.72 0.08
CA GLU A 63 6.25 5.65 0.85
C GLU A 63 5.52 6.32 2.01
N PHE A 64 4.21 6.58 1.87
CA PHE A 64 3.44 7.40 2.81
C PHE A 64 2.40 6.61 3.63
N GLY A 65 2.26 5.30 3.41
CA GLY A 65 1.37 4.45 4.21
C GLY A 65 -0.12 4.74 4.00
N TYR A 66 -0.51 5.31 2.87
CA TYR A 66 -1.92 5.46 2.51
C TYR A 66 -2.50 4.13 2.03
N THR A 67 -3.79 3.91 2.26
CA THR A 67 -4.51 2.69 1.83
C THR A 67 -5.74 3.01 0.97
N ARG A 68 -5.91 4.29 0.61
CA ARG A 68 -6.94 4.80 -0.30
C ARG A 68 -6.42 6.06 -1.00
N MET A 69 -6.92 6.35 -2.20
CA MET A 69 -6.65 7.59 -2.92
C MET A 69 -7.92 8.08 -3.63
N TRP A 70 -8.11 9.39 -3.70
CA TRP A 70 -9.23 10.01 -4.40
C TRP A 70 -9.00 10.04 -5.92
N SER A 71 -10.09 9.91 -6.68
CA SER A 71 -10.12 10.09 -8.14
C SER A 71 -11.01 11.28 -8.48
N ILE A 72 -10.56 12.10 -9.45
CA ILE A 72 -11.35 13.22 -10.01
C ILE A 72 -11.73 13.00 -11.48
N HIS A 73 -11.30 11.89 -12.07
CA HIS A 73 -11.58 11.56 -13.45
C HIS A 73 -11.64 10.04 -13.64
N PRO A 74 -12.60 9.48 -14.42
CA PRO A 74 -12.74 8.03 -14.59
C PRO A 74 -11.48 7.30 -15.04
N ALA A 75 -10.65 7.94 -15.88
CA ALA A 75 -9.37 7.36 -16.33
C ALA A 75 -8.36 7.14 -15.19
N GLN A 76 -8.54 7.77 -14.03
CA GLN A 76 -7.67 7.60 -12.86
C GLN A 76 -8.03 6.35 -12.04
N ILE A 77 -9.25 5.82 -12.16
CA ILE A 77 -9.75 4.73 -11.32
C ILE A 77 -8.88 3.48 -11.47
N LYS A 78 -8.67 3.00 -12.70
CA LYS A 78 -7.88 1.78 -12.96
C LYS A 78 -6.42 1.90 -12.49
N PRO A 79 -5.68 2.97 -12.80
CA PRO A 79 -4.33 3.18 -12.26
C PRO A 79 -4.27 3.19 -10.73
N ILE A 80 -5.21 3.88 -10.07
CA ILE A 80 -5.26 3.94 -8.61
C ILE A 80 -5.50 2.54 -8.06
N VAL A 81 -6.57 1.85 -8.48
CA VAL A 81 -6.89 0.49 -7.99
C VAL A 81 -5.70 -0.44 -8.17
N LYS A 82 -5.08 -0.44 -9.37
CA LYS A 82 -3.91 -1.27 -9.66
C LYS A 82 -2.73 -1.01 -8.72
N ALA A 83 -2.46 0.24 -8.35
CA ALA A 83 -1.36 0.59 -7.46
C ALA A 83 -1.59 0.14 -6.00
N PHE A 84 -2.85 0.03 -5.57
CA PHE A 84 -3.21 -0.47 -4.24
C PHE A 84 -3.45 -1.98 -4.17
N THR A 85 -3.54 -2.66 -5.31
CA THR A 85 -3.60 -4.13 -5.39
C THR A 85 -2.21 -4.73 -5.13
N PRO A 86 -2.06 -5.71 -4.22
CA PRO A 86 -0.79 -6.40 -4.00
C PRO A 86 -0.25 -7.06 -5.27
N ARG A 87 1.07 -7.09 -5.46
CA ARG A 87 1.68 -7.75 -6.63
C ARG A 87 1.61 -9.27 -6.48
N ASN A 88 1.46 -9.99 -7.59
CA ASN A 88 1.45 -11.46 -7.57
C ASN A 88 2.69 -12.07 -6.90
N SER A 89 3.86 -11.44 -7.05
CA SER A 89 5.08 -11.87 -6.38
C SER A 89 5.01 -11.71 -4.85
N GLU A 90 4.40 -10.64 -4.36
CA GLU A 90 4.21 -10.41 -2.91
C GLU A 90 3.18 -11.39 -2.34
N VAL A 91 2.14 -11.70 -3.11
CA VAL A 91 1.14 -12.72 -2.76
C VAL A 91 1.79 -14.11 -2.70
N ALA A 92 2.64 -14.46 -3.66
CA ALA A 92 3.35 -15.73 -3.69
C ALA A 92 4.35 -15.85 -2.52
N GLU A 93 5.10 -14.80 -2.21
CA GLU A 93 5.99 -14.74 -1.05
C GLU A 93 5.21 -14.91 0.25
N ALA A 94 4.11 -14.14 0.41
CA ALA A 94 3.24 -14.22 1.58
C ALA A 94 2.68 -15.63 1.78
N LEU A 95 2.22 -16.26 0.70
CA LEU A 95 1.70 -17.63 0.73
C LEU A 95 2.78 -18.63 1.15
N GLY A 96 3.99 -18.55 0.58
CA GLY A 96 5.09 -19.44 0.94
C GLY A 96 5.45 -19.35 2.42
N ILE A 97 5.64 -18.12 2.92
CA ILE A 97 5.99 -17.86 4.33
C ILE A 97 4.90 -18.38 5.28
N LEU A 98 3.63 -18.12 4.97
CA LEU A 98 2.53 -18.51 5.84
C LEU A 98 2.27 -20.03 5.84
N LEU A 99 2.51 -20.71 4.72
CA LEU A 99 2.43 -22.18 4.67
C LEU A 99 3.57 -22.83 5.46
N ASP A 100 4.80 -22.30 5.37
CA ASP A 100 5.92 -22.74 6.21
C ASP A 100 5.64 -22.50 7.69
N ALA A 101 5.10 -21.33 8.03
CA ALA A 101 4.69 -21.00 9.39
C ALA A 101 3.61 -21.96 9.91
N GLN A 102 2.60 -22.25 9.10
CA GLN A 102 1.53 -23.20 9.45
C GLN A 102 2.09 -24.61 9.70
N ARG A 103 3.00 -25.10 8.84
CA ARG A 103 3.68 -26.39 9.03
C ARG A 103 4.51 -26.44 10.30
N ASN A 104 5.08 -25.31 10.72
CA ASN A 104 5.84 -25.19 11.96
C ASN A 104 4.99 -24.74 13.16
N ASN A 105 3.68 -24.99 13.15
CA ASN A 105 2.74 -24.64 14.22
C ASN A 105 2.83 -23.17 14.66
N TRP A 106 3.05 -22.26 13.70
CA TRP A 106 3.23 -20.83 13.92
C TRP A 106 4.41 -20.47 14.84
N GLY A 107 5.39 -21.36 14.94
CA GLY A 107 6.71 -21.11 15.50
C GLY A 107 7.64 -20.44 14.46
N PRO A 108 8.77 -19.84 14.90
CA PRO A 108 9.68 -19.13 14.00
C PRO A 108 10.24 -20.01 12.89
N ILE A 109 10.37 -19.45 11.68
CA ILE A 109 10.94 -20.13 10.51
C ILE A 109 12.10 -19.32 9.93
N GLN A 110 12.97 -19.97 9.17
CA GLN A 110 13.97 -19.28 8.35
C GLN A 110 13.66 -19.52 6.87
N GLN A 111 13.57 -18.45 6.08
CA GLN A 111 13.34 -18.53 4.64
C GLN A 111 14.27 -17.53 3.94
N HIS A 112 14.99 -17.98 2.90
CA HIS A 112 15.95 -17.14 2.16
C HIS A 112 16.96 -16.39 3.06
N GLY A 113 17.40 -17.02 4.15
CA GLY A 113 18.33 -16.42 5.12
C GLY A 113 17.70 -15.41 6.08
N ARG A 114 16.38 -15.21 6.07
CA ARG A 114 15.65 -14.31 6.97
C ARG A 114 14.81 -15.07 7.99
N LEU A 115 14.83 -14.61 9.24
CA LEU A 115 13.95 -15.09 10.30
C LEU A 115 12.56 -14.49 10.12
N HIS A 116 11.54 -15.33 10.16
CA HIS A 116 10.15 -14.92 10.21
C HIS A 116 9.46 -15.52 11.44
N ASP A 117 8.54 -14.76 12.00
CA ASP A 117 7.82 -15.06 13.23
C ASP A 117 6.42 -14.46 13.18
N ARG A 118 5.66 -14.55 14.28
CA ARG A 118 4.29 -14.02 14.34
C ARG A 118 4.19 -12.52 14.06
N ALA A 119 5.23 -11.73 14.33
CA ALA A 119 5.20 -10.30 14.03
C ALA A 119 5.22 -10.06 12.52
N SER A 120 6.11 -10.75 11.79
CA SER A 120 6.16 -10.67 10.33
C SER A 120 5.02 -11.42 9.64
N TYR A 121 4.52 -12.53 10.18
CA TYR A 121 3.37 -13.25 9.62
C TYR A 121 2.12 -12.36 9.50
N ARG A 122 1.89 -11.46 10.47
CA ARG A 122 0.75 -10.51 10.42
C ARG A 122 0.78 -9.62 9.17
N TYR A 123 1.97 -9.22 8.73
CA TYR A 123 2.15 -8.43 7.51
C TYR A 123 1.75 -9.26 6.28
N TYR A 124 2.32 -10.45 6.13
CA TYR A 124 2.04 -11.34 5.01
C TYR A 124 0.58 -11.80 4.98
N TRP A 125 -0.04 -12.00 6.14
CA TRP A 125 -1.47 -12.29 6.26
C TRP A 125 -2.33 -11.16 5.70
N THR A 126 -1.97 -9.92 6.04
CA THR A 126 -2.66 -8.72 5.53
C THR A 126 -2.54 -8.61 4.01
N ILE A 127 -1.40 -8.99 3.43
CA ILE A 127 -1.23 -9.06 1.96
C ILE A 127 -2.22 -10.06 1.37
N LEU A 128 -2.32 -11.27 1.92
CA LEU A 128 -3.24 -12.29 1.42
C LEU A 128 -4.71 -11.86 1.54
N GLN A 129 -5.10 -11.24 2.67
CA GLN A 129 -6.44 -10.69 2.85
C GLN A 129 -6.77 -9.62 1.81
N ARG A 130 -5.84 -8.69 1.55
CA ARG A 130 -6.00 -7.66 0.51
C ARG A 130 -6.10 -8.25 -0.89
N ALA A 131 -5.30 -9.28 -1.19
CA ALA A 131 -5.37 -9.97 -2.47
C ALA A 131 -6.74 -10.64 -2.68
N LYS A 132 -7.26 -11.36 -1.67
CA LYS A 132 -8.62 -11.94 -1.67
C LYS A 132 -9.69 -10.86 -1.87
N ALA A 133 -9.62 -9.77 -1.11
CA ALA A 133 -10.57 -8.66 -1.20
C ALA A 133 -10.53 -7.92 -2.54
N SER A 134 -9.38 -7.92 -3.22
CA SER A 134 -9.21 -7.31 -4.55
C SER A 134 -9.64 -8.23 -5.70
N GLY A 135 -10.14 -9.43 -5.40
CA GLY A 135 -10.56 -10.42 -6.39
C GLY A 135 -9.41 -11.10 -7.13
N LEU A 136 -8.18 -11.06 -6.60
CA LEU A 136 -7.08 -11.84 -7.17
C LEU A 136 -7.34 -13.33 -6.96
N HIS A 137 -7.11 -14.12 -8.00
CA HIS A 137 -7.16 -15.58 -7.89
C HIS A 137 -6.01 -16.05 -7.01
N LEU A 138 -6.34 -16.58 -5.83
CA LEU A 138 -5.38 -17.18 -4.92
C LEU A 138 -5.25 -18.66 -5.23
N HIS A 139 -4.03 -19.20 -5.07
CA HIS A 139 -3.81 -20.63 -5.17
C HIS A 139 -4.66 -21.39 -4.12
N GLU A 140 -5.09 -22.61 -4.42
CA GLU A 140 -5.97 -23.40 -3.52
C GLU A 140 -5.38 -23.58 -2.12
N SER A 141 -4.06 -23.68 -2.02
CA SER A 141 -3.35 -23.74 -0.73
C SER A 141 -3.53 -22.49 0.15
N ALA A 142 -3.98 -21.36 -0.39
CA ALA A 142 -4.34 -20.20 0.40
C ALA A 142 -5.65 -20.40 1.17
N ALA A 143 -6.52 -21.33 0.76
CA ALA A 143 -7.79 -21.62 1.43
C ALA A 143 -7.60 -22.22 2.83
N THR A 144 -6.48 -22.90 3.10
CA THR A 144 -6.16 -23.39 4.44
C THR A 144 -5.71 -22.28 5.40
N LEU A 145 -5.51 -21.07 4.88
CA LEU A 145 -5.12 -19.88 5.63
C LEU A 145 -6.33 -18.93 5.76
N LEU A 146 -7.06 -18.60 4.69
CA LEU A 146 -8.07 -17.52 4.66
C LEU A 146 -9.54 -17.95 4.71
#